data_AF-R6J1C6-F1
#
_entry.id   AF-R6J1C6-F1
#
_cell.length_a   1.000
_cell.length_b   1.000
_cell.length_c   1.000
_cell.angle_alpha   90.00
_cell.angle_beta   90.00
_cell.angle_gamma   90.00
#
_symmetry.space_group_name_H-M   'P 1'
#
loop_
_entity.id
_entity.type
_entity.pdbx_description
1 polymer ?
#
loop_
_entity_poly.entity_id
_entity_poly.type
_entity_poly.pdbx_seq_one_letter_code
_entity_poly.pdbx_strand_id
1 'polypeptide(L)'
;MEKAFYTISLYVDEDENLIGIPCGESDKYGIADIDKVHLLKAPYSEERLEQFIEEVIDSCYSKKHNDQSDLSTIEKYTKKKGFVNATADYTLISIVKTAENYSLMPTFNDFERGPVVIDDDEHILPNPYSAGELAQVINGYIQVYVKANMFYKEQQELENEKKN
;
A
#
# COMPACT_ATOMS: atom_id res chain seq x y z
N MET A 1 21.55 -12.42 0.31
CA MET A 1 22.10 -11.52 -0.73
C MET A 1 21.31 -10.23 -0.60
N GLU A 2 21.98 -9.13 -0.29
CA GLU A 2 21.36 -7.83 -0.16
C GLU A 2 20.80 -7.39 -1.53
N LYS A 3 19.54 -6.94 -1.55
CA LYS A 3 18.89 -6.49 -2.78
C LYS A 3 19.07 -4.98 -2.91
N ALA A 4 19.15 -4.47 -4.14
CA ALA A 4 19.33 -3.04 -4.39
C ALA A 4 18.18 -2.20 -3.84
N PHE A 5 16.98 -2.77 -3.80
CA PHE A 5 15.80 -2.16 -3.20
C PHE A 5 14.79 -3.24 -2.77
N TYR A 6 13.86 -2.83 -1.91
CA TYR A 6 12.73 -3.60 -1.42
C TYR A 6 11.47 -2.76 -1.61
N THR A 7 10.39 -3.35 -2.11
CA THR A 7 9.14 -2.65 -2.36
C THR A 7 8.02 -3.35 -1.63
N ILE A 8 7.14 -2.59 -0.99
CA ILE A 8 5.91 -3.10 -0.38
C ILE A 8 4.72 -2.26 -0.83
N SER A 9 3.57 -2.91 -0.89
CA SER A 9 2.26 -2.28 -1.07
C SER A 9 1.57 -2.22 0.29
N LEU A 10 1.36 -1.02 0.82
CA LEU A 10 0.68 -0.78 2.10
C LEU A 10 -0.74 -0.25 1.85
N TYR A 11 -1.75 -1.07 2.14
CA TYR A 11 -3.15 -0.67 2.00
C TYR A 11 -3.72 -0.26 3.36
N VAL A 12 -4.41 0.89 3.39
CA VAL A 12 -5.02 1.46 4.61
C VAL A 12 -6.53 1.57 4.44
N ASP A 13 -7.31 1.00 5.37
CA ASP A 13 -8.77 1.12 5.39
C ASP A 13 -9.27 2.35 6.17
N GLU A 14 -10.59 2.55 6.20
CA GLU A 14 -11.24 3.67 6.91
C GLU A 14 -11.03 3.66 8.43
N ASP A 15 -10.77 2.48 8.99
CA ASP A 15 -10.47 2.27 10.42
C ASP A 15 -8.97 2.39 10.71
N GLU A 16 -8.18 2.85 9.73
CA GLU A 16 -6.72 2.97 9.77
C GLU A 16 -5.98 1.63 9.98
N ASN A 17 -6.65 0.49 9.75
CA ASN A 17 -5.99 -0.80 9.72
C ASN A 17 -5.11 -0.93 8.46
N LEU A 18 -4.01 -1.64 8.61
CA LEU A 18 -3.00 -1.80 7.58
C LEU A 18 -2.94 -3.23 7.07
N ILE A 19 -2.83 -3.35 5.75
CA ILE A 19 -2.49 -4.58 5.04
C ILE A 19 -1.16 -4.33 4.32
N GLY A 20 -0.10 -5.00 4.77
CA GLY A 20 1.20 -4.95 4.13
C GLY A 20 1.40 -6.15 3.21
N ILE A 21 1.70 -5.89 1.93
CA ILE A 21 2.00 -6.93 0.94
C ILE A 21 3.42 -6.69 0.42
N PRO A 22 4.37 -7.61 0.70
CA PRO A 22 5.72 -7.49 0.18
C PRO A 22 5.81 -7.86 -1.30
N CYS A 23 6.73 -7.23 -2.02
CA CYS A 23 7.01 -7.58 -3.41
C CYS A 23 8.20 -8.57 -3.53
N GLY A 24 8.26 -9.24 -4.68
CA GLY A 24 9.33 -10.15 -5.04
C GLY A 24 9.55 -10.19 -6.55
N GLU A 25 10.51 -10.99 -6.99
CA GLU A 25 10.82 -11.15 -8.41
C GLU A 25 9.62 -11.70 -9.19
N SER A 26 9.31 -11.07 -10.32
CA SER A 26 8.33 -11.52 -11.31
C SER A 26 9.01 -11.63 -12.66
N ASP A 27 8.80 -12.75 -13.35
CA ASP A 27 9.35 -12.96 -14.69
C ASP A 27 8.58 -12.13 -15.75
N LYS A 28 7.38 -11.62 -15.41
CA LYS A 28 6.53 -10.79 -16.30
C LYS A 28 6.66 -9.29 -16.03
N TYR A 29 6.67 -8.89 -14.77
CA TYR A 29 6.57 -7.49 -14.33
C TYR A 29 7.88 -6.96 -13.74
N GLY A 30 8.91 -7.80 -13.63
CA GLY A 30 10.15 -7.49 -12.94
C GLY A 30 10.00 -7.63 -11.42
N ILE A 31 9.13 -6.81 -10.82
CA ILE A 31 8.81 -6.84 -9.39
C ILE A 31 7.29 -6.73 -9.22
N ALA A 32 6.72 -7.61 -8.38
CA ALA A 32 5.28 -7.59 -8.09
C ALA A 32 4.98 -8.17 -6.70
N ASP A 33 3.80 -7.83 -6.17
CA ASP A 33 3.24 -8.34 -4.90
C ASP A 33 3.31 -9.87 -4.84
N ILE A 34 3.92 -10.44 -3.80
CA ILE A 34 3.91 -11.89 -3.60
C ILE A 34 2.69 -12.30 -2.80
N ASP A 35 2.27 -13.56 -2.90
CA ASP A 35 1.12 -14.11 -2.18
C ASP A 35 1.35 -14.25 -0.64
N LYS A 36 1.70 -13.16 0.05
CA LYS A 36 1.93 -13.05 1.48
C LYS A 36 1.29 -11.75 1.97
N VAL A 37 0.65 -11.80 3.13
CA VAL A 37 -0.09 -10.67 3.70
C VAL A 37 0.27 -10.51 5.16
N HIS A 38 0.54 -9.28 5.56
CA HIS A 38 0.77 -8.85 6.94
C HIS A 38 -0.36 -7.90 7.35
N LEU A 39 -0.79 -7.96 8.60
CA LEU A 39 -1.90 -7.16 9.12
C LEU A 39 -1.50 -6.43 10.38
N LEU A 40 -1.88 -5.15 10.48
CA LEU A 40 -1.82 -4.37 11.72
C LEU A 40 -3.16 -3.68 11.93
N LYS A 41 -3.79 -3.93 13.09
CA LYS A 41 -5.05 -3.28 13.43
C LYS A 41 -4.82 -2.02 14.26
N ALA A 42 -5.56 -0.97 13.98
CA ALA A 42 -5.58 0.24 14.80
C ALA A 42 -6.28 -0.02 16.16
N PRO A 43 -5.93 0.73 17.23
CA PRO A 43 -4.85 1.72 17.28
C PRO A 43 -3.47 1.06 17.46
N TYR A 44 -2.43 1.71 16.93
CA TYR A 44 -1.03 1.32 17.11
C TYR A 44 -0.16 2.53 17.45
N SER A 45 0.96 2.30 18.14
CA SER A 45 1.97 3.34 18.36
C SER A 45 2.80 3.58 17.10
N GLU A 46 3.46 4.75 17.04
CA GLU A 46 4.44 5.05 15.98
C GLU A 46 5.51 3.97 15.89
N GLU A 47 6.08 3.56 17.03
CA GLU A 47 7.07 2.48 17.09
C GLU A 47 6.54 1.16 16.51
N ARG A 48 5.28 0.80 16.82
CA ARG A 48 4.70 -0.44 16.29
C ARG A 48 4.43 -0.36 14.80
N LEU A 49 4.04 0.81 14.29
CA LEU A 49 3.89 1.06 12.86
C LEU A 49 5.23 0.86 12.15
N GLU A 50 6.29 1.49 12.63
CA GLU A 50 7.63 1.37 12.02
C GLU A 50 8.14 -0.07 12.04
N GLN A 51 7.97 -0.78 13.17
CA GLN A 51 8.27 -2.22 13.26
C GLN A 51 7.47 -3.04 12.26
N PHE A 52 6.18 -2.74 12.10
CA PHE A 52 5.34 -3.44 11.13
C PHE A 52 5.84 -3.23 9.70
N ILE A 53 6.22 -2.00 9.31
CA ILE A 53 6.77 -1.75 7.97
C ILE A 53 8.04 -2.58 7.74
N GLU A 54 8.95 -2.63 8.70
CA GLU A 54 10.15 -3.46 8.59
C GLU A 54 9.81 -4.97 8.51
N GLU A 55 8.82 -5.47 9.27
CA GLU A 55 8.36 -6.87 9.17
C GLU A 55 7.83 -7.23 7.76
N VAL A 56 7.16 -6.29 7.09
CA VAL A 56 6.71 -6.47 5.70
C VAL A 56 7.93 -6.44 4.77
N ILE A 57 8.83 -5.47 4.92
CA ILE A 57 10.03 -5.34 4.09
C ILE A 57 10.93 -6.57 4.20
N ASP A 58 11.13 -7.12 5.40
CA ASP A 58 11.90 -8.34 5.64
C ASP A 58 11.31 -9.57 4.93
N SER A 59 10.03 -9.48 4.56
CA SER A 59 9.32 -10.53 3.85
C SER A 59 9.42 -10.40 2.32
N CYS A 60 9.98 -9.30 1.80
CA CYS A 60 10.26 -9.14 0.38
C CYS A 60 11.22 -10.22 -0.13
N TYR A 61 11.01 -10.63 -1.37
CA TYR A 61 11.82 -11.67 -2.03
C TYR A 61 11.85 -13.03 -1.30
N SER A 62 11.00 -13.27 -0.29
CA SER A 62 10.92 -14.58 0.39
C SER A 62 10.41 -15.68 -0.56
N LYS A 63 9.78 -15.28 -1.67
CA LYS A 63 9.39 -16.11 -2.81
C LYS A 63 9.23 -15.23 -4.05
N LYS A 64 9.09 -15.84 -5.22
CA LYS A 64 8.69 -15.15 -6.45
C LYS A 64 7.20 -14.77 -6.41
N HIS A 65 6.85 -13.74 -7.18
CA HIS A 65 5.47 -13.47 -7.57
C HIS A 65 4.87 -14.67 -8.30
N ASN A 66 3.56 -14.87 -8.16
CA ASN A 66 2.86 -15.95 -8.84
C ASN A 66 2.41 -15.50 -10.22
N ASP A 67 3.32 -15.51 -11.20
CA ASP A 67 3.06 -15.10 -12.59
C ASP A 67 1.97 -15.94 -13.29
N GLN A 68 1.55 -17.09 -12.72
CA GLN A 68 0.49 -17.94 -13.29
C GLN A 68 -0.91 -17.55 -12.83
N SER A 69 -1.02 -16.67 -11.83
CA SER A 69 -2.30 -16.20 -11.30
C SER A 69 -2.74 -14.93 -11.99
N ASP A 70 -3.96 -14.91 -12.52
CA ASP A 70 -4.58 -13.69 -13.03
C ASP A 70 -5.12 -12.78 -11.92
N LEU A 71 -5.13 -13.26 -10.67
CA LEU A 71 -5.54 -12.49 -9.50
C LEU A 71 -4.32 -11.94 -8.75
N SER A 72 -4.37 -10.66 -8.43
CA SER A 72 -3.45 -10.01 -7.49
C SER A 72 -3.58 -10.57 -6.07
N THR A 73 -2.57 -10.35 -5.24
CA THR A 73 -2.61 -10.81 -3.84
C THR A 73 -3.72 -10.10 -3.05
N ILE A 74 -3.99 -8.82 -3.33
CA ILE A 74 -5.08 -8.08 -2.67
C ILE A 74 -6.46 -8.61 -3.09
N GLU A 75 -6.66 -9.02 -4.35
CA GLU A 75 -7.90 -9.69 -4.79
C GLU A 75 -8.10 -11.02 -4.07
N LYS A 76 -7.03 -11.82 -3.92
CA LYS A 76 -7.09 -13.09 -3.16
C LYS A 76 -7.43 -12.86 -1.70
N TYR A 77 -6.86 -11.82 -1.09
CA TYR A 77 -7.08 -11.48 0.31
C TYR A 77 -8.52 -11.01 0.57
N THR A 78 -8.97 -10.01 -0.19
CA THR A 78 -10.30 -9.40 -0.06
C THR A 78 -11.42 -10.28 -0.59
N LYS A 79 -11.07 -11.28 -1.42
CA LYS A 79 -12.01 -12.14 -2.18
C LYS A 79 -12.93 -11.33 -3.11
N LYS A 80 -12.52 -10.11 -3.46
CA LYS A 80 -13.19 -9.28 -4.46
C LYS A 80 -12.55 -9.53 -5.81
N LYS A 81 -13.39 -9.70 -6.84
CA LYS A 81 -12.93 -9.88 -8.22
C LYS A 81 -12.63 -8.52 -8.84
N GLY A 82 -11.46 -8.39 -9.46
CA GLY A 82 -10.98 -7.18 -10.11
C GLY A 82 -10.17 -6.32 -9.15
N PHE A 83 -8.96 -5.94 -9.56
CA PHE A 83 -8.05 -5.12 -8.78
C PHE A 83 -8.69 -3.82 -8.26
N VAL A 84 -9.42 -3.11 -9.12
CA VAL A 84 -10.13 -1.87 -8.78
C VAL A 84 -11.12 -2.08 -7.64
N ASN A 85 -11.93 -3.14 -7.71
CA ASN A 85 -12.91 -3.45 -6.66
C ASN A 85 -12.23 -3.95 -5.37
N ALA A 86 -11.15 -4.72 -5.49
CA ALA A 86 -10.37 -5.18 -4.35
C ALA A 86 -9.69 -4.04 -3.58
N THR A 87 -9.40 -2.93 -4.25
CA THR A 87 -8.71 -1.77 -3.67
C THR A 87 -9.65 -0.60 -3.36
N ALA A 88 -10.92 -0.66 -3.75
CA ALA A 88 -11.90 0.42 -3.61
C ALA A 88 -12.09 0.95 -2.17
N ASP A 89 -11.87 0.09 -1.17
CA ASP A 89 -12.03 0.45 0.26
C ASP A 89 -10.69 0.81 0.92
N TYR A 90 -9.61 0.91 0.15
CA TYR A 90 -8.26 1.05 0.68
C TYR A 90 -7.50 2.17 -0.02
N THR A 91 -6.78 2.98 0.74
CA THR A 91 -5.74 3.84 0.17
C THR A 91 -4.44 3.06 0.10
N LEU A 92 -3.83 2.97 -1.08
CA LEU A 92 -2.51 2.37 -1.24
C LEU A 92 -1.42 3.43 -0.99
N ILE A 93 -0.41 3.06 -0.23
CA ILE A 93 0.87 3.76 -0.12
C ILE A 93 1.94 2.79 -0.64
N SER A 94 2.65 3.19 -1.70
CA SER A 94 3.80 2.45 -2.19
C SER A 94 5.03 2.86 -1.38
N ILE A 95 5.77 1.89 -0.86
CA ILE A 95 6.99 2.14 -0.09
C ILE A 95 8.14 1.38 -0.72
N VAL A 96 9.20 2.11 -1.08
CA VAL A 96 10.45 1.57 -1.62
C VAL A 96 11.59 1.86 -0.66
N LYS A 97 12.24 0.84 -0.12
CA LYS A 97 13.45 0.94 0.69
C LYS A 97 14.68 0.60 -0.14
N THR A 98 15.70 1.44 -0.08
CA THR A 98 17.03 1.20 -0.63
C THR A 98 18.07 1.18 0.48
N ALA A 99 19.34 1.00 0.12
CA ALA A 99 20.45 1.17 1.07
C ALA A 99 20.55 2.61 1.61
N GLU A 100 20.03 3.61 0.89
CA GLU A 100 20.22 5.02 1.21
C GLU A 100 18.97 5.72 1.74
N ASN A 101 17.77 5.24 1.38
CA ASN A 101 16.52 5.94 1.67
C ASN A 101 15.29 5.03 1.66
N TYR A 102 14.18 5.60 2.13
CA TYR A 102 12.81 5.15 1.92
C TYR A 102 12.10 6.19 1.06
N SER A 103 11.47 5.76 -0.02
CA SER A 103 10.54 6.56 -0.82
C SER A 103 9.12 6.08 -0.51
N LEU A 104 8.25 7.01 -0.11
CA LEU A 104 6.84 6.73 0.18
C LEU A 104 5.96 7.57 -0.73
N MET A 105 5.11 6.91 -1.51
CA MET A 105 4.21 7.55 -2.47
C MET A 105 2.76 7.18 -2.17
N PRO A 106 1.89 8.16 -1.86
CA PRO A 106 0.47 7.89 -1.67
C PRO A 106 -0.22 7.69 -3.03
N THR A 107 -1.44 7.16 -2.97
CA THR A 107 -2.29 7.01 -4.15
C THR A 107 -3.65 7.65 -3.93
N PHE A 108 -4.27 8.05 -5.04
CA PHE A 108 -5.68 8.37 -5.11
C PHE A 108 -6.43 7.25 -5.81
N ASN A 109 -7.60 6.87 -5.28
CA ASN A 109 -8.41 5.81 -5.89
C ASN A 109 -9.27 6.38 -7.00
N ASP A 110 -8.87 6.10 -8.23
CA ASP A 110 -9.70 6.32 -9.41
C ASP A 110 -10.73 5.17 -9.53
N PHE A 111 -11.98 5.52 -9.79
CA PHE A 111 -13.08 4.56 -9.82
C PHE A 111 -12.97 3.52 -10.96
N GLU A 112 -12.32 3.87 -12.07
CA GLU A 112 -12.16 2.99 -13.23
C GLU A 112 -10.81 2.27 -13.23
N ARG A 113 -9.79 2.90 -12.63
CA ARG A 113 -8.39 2.47 -12.74
C ARG A 113 -7.82 1.92 -11.43
N GLY A 114 -8.49 2.14 -10.30
CA GLY A 114 -7.99 1.80 -8.97
C GLY A 114 -6.95 2.81 -8.46
N PRO A 115 -6.03 2.40 -7.58
CA PRO A 115 -4.98 3.27 -7.05
C PRO A 115 -4.10 3.87 -8.16
N VAL A 116 -4.03 5.20 -8.18
CA VAL A 116 -3.16 5.99 -9.06
C VAL A 116 -2.17 6.76 -8.19
N VAL A 117 -0.88 6.59 -8.46
CA VAL A 117 0.20 7.24 -7.70
C VAL A 117 0.14 8.76 -7.86
N ILE A 118 0.37 9.47 -6.75
CA ILE A 118 0.53 10.92 -6.72
C ILE A 118 2.03 11.21 -6.57
N ASP A 119 2.76 11.25 -7.68
CA ASP A 119 4.22 11.39 -7.69
C ASP A 119 4.68 12.72 -7.05
N ASP A 120 3.89 13.79 -7.17
CA ASP A 120 4.21 15.11 -6.61
C ASP A 120 4.25 15.13 -5.06
N ASP A 121 3.62 14.14 -4.42
CA ASP A 121 3.56 13.99 -2.97
C ASP A 121 4.49 12.88 -2.46
N GLU A 122 5.46 12.43 -3.28
CA GLU A 122 6.52 11.53 -2.81
C GLU A 122 7.28 12.14 -1.61
N HIS A 123 7.46 11.34 -0.57
CA HIS A 123 8.28 11.69 0.57
C HIS A 123 9.48 10.76 0.68
N ILE A 124 10.68 11.33 0.72
CA ILE A 124 11.94 10.60 0.81
C ILE A 124 12.52 10.77 2.22
N LEU A 125 12.68 9.67 2.94
CA LEU A 125 13.38 9.60 4.23
C LEU A 125 14.76 8.97 4.07
N PRO A 126 15.79 9.39 4.81
CA PRO A 126 17.08 8.71 4.80
C PRO A 126 16.97 7.29 5.41
N ASN A 127 17.93 6.43 5.09
CA ASN A 127 18.10 5.13 5.75
C ASN A 127 19.45 5.11 6.50
N PRO A 128 19.46 5.09 7.86
CA PRO A 128 18.30 5.07 8.75
C PRO A 128 17.63 6.45 8.88
N TYR A 129 16.33 6.46 9.16
CA TYR A 129 15.56 7.63 9.58
C TYR A 129 15.55 7.76 11.12
N SER A 130 15.12 8.92 11.63
CA SER A 130 14.96 9.14 13.07
C SER A 130 13.64 8.53 13.57
N ALA A 131 13.64 7.97 14.78
CA ALA A 131 12.46 7.31 15.35
C ALA A 131 11.21 8.19 15.26
N GLY A 132 10.12 7.64 14.72
CA GLY A 132 8.83 8.31 14.51
C GLY A 132 8.69 9.02 13.16
N GLU A 133 9.76 9.28 12.40
CA GLU A 133 9.66 10.01 11.13
C GLU A 133 8.85 9.24 10.08
N LEU A 134 9.07 7.93 9.96
CA LEU A 134 8.32 7.10 9.02
C LEU A 134 6.84 7.03 9.40
N ALA A 135 6.55 6.88 10.70
CA ALA A 135 5.18 6.89 11.20
C ALA A 135 4.49 8.23 10.94
N GLN A 136 5.17 9.36 11.13
CA GLN A 136 4.62 10.69 10.87
C GLN A 136 4.24 10.89 9.41
N VAL A 137 5.08 10.44 8.46
CA VAL A 137 4.77 10.52 7.02
C VAL A 137 3.54 9.68 6.68
N ILE A 138 3.50 8.42 7.12
CA ILE A 138 2.36 7.52 6.87
C ILE A 138 1.08 8.11 7.47
N ASN A 139 1.13 8.59 8.72
CA ASN A 139 -0.01 9.24 9.37
C ASN A 139 -0.45 10.50 8.61
N GLY A 140 0.49 11.28 8.07
CA GLY A 140 0.19 12.41 7.20
C GLY A 140 -0.61 11.99 5.97
N TYR A 141 -0.21 10.91 5.29
CA TYR A 141 -0.97 10.37 4.17
C TYR A 141 -2.34 9.86 4.58
N ILE A 142 -2.47 9.21 5.74
CA ILE A 142 -3.78 8.77 6.25
C ILE A 142 -4.71 9.96 6.45
N GLN A 143 -4.23 11.04 7.07
CA GLN A 143 -5.05 12.22 7.33
C GLN A 143 -5.50 12.95 6.05
N VAL A 144 -4.77 12.83 4.95
CA VAL A 144 -5.08 13.47 3.66
C VAL A 144 -5.80 12.52 2.72
N TYR A 145 -5.16 11.41 2.36
CA TYR A 145 -5.56 10.54 1.26
C TYR A 145 -6.64 9.54 1.63
N VAL A 146 -6.61 8.96 2.84
CA VAL A 146 -7.69 8.04 3.27
C VAL A 146 -9.01 8.82 3.34
N LYS A 147 -8.98 9.99 3.97
CA LYS A 147 -10.16 10.86 4.05
C LYS A 147 -10.63 11.37 2.68
N ALA A 148 -9.71 11.75 1.81
CA ALA A 148 -10.05 12.16 0.46
C ALA A 148 -10.70 11.01 -0.32
N ASN A 149 -10.07 9.84 -0.37
CA ASN A 149 -10.59 8.67 -1.09
C ASN A 149 -11.98 8.26 -0.59
N MET A 150 -12.23 8.30 0.72
CA MET A 150 -13.57 8.08 1.29
C MET A 150 -14.58 9.11 0.78
N PHE A 151 -14.24 10.40 0.87
CA PHE A 151 -15.14 11.47 0.43
C PHE A 151 -15.49 11.38 -1.06
N TYR A 152 -14.51 11.15 -1.93
CA TYR A 152 -14.75 11.03 -3.37
C TYR A 152 -15.55 9.77 -3.72
N LYS A 153 -15.31 8.66 -3.01
CA LYS A 153 -16.11 7.45 -3.15
C LYS A 153 -17.58 7.70 -2.79
N GLU A 154 -17.86 8.33 -1.66
CA GLU A 154 -19.23 8.67 -1.23
C GLU A 154 -19.93 9.57 -2.25
N GLN A 155 -19.25 10.60 -2.77
CA GLN A 155 -19.82 11.46 -3.81
C GLN A 155 -20.17 10.68 -5.08
N GLN A 156 -19.30 9.77 -5.51
CA GLN A 156 -19.54 8.95 -6.70
C GLN A 156 -20.72 7.98 -6.52
N GLU A 157 -20.84 7.38 -5.33
CA GLU A 157 -21.97 6.50 -4.98
C GLU A 157 -23.29 7.27 -5.02
N LEU A 158 -23.34 8.47 -4.42
CA LEU A 158 -24.51 9.35 -4.48
C LEU A 158 -24.86 9.79 -5.90
N GLU A 159 -23.88 10.03 -6.76
CA GLU A 159 -24.11 10.34 -8.18
C GLU A 159 -24.68 9.16 -8.95
N ASN A 160 -24.23 7.94 -8.65
CA ASN A 160 -24.73 6.72 -9.27
C ASN A 160 -26.15 6.39 -8.83
N GLU A 161 -26.48 6.61 -7.55
CA GLU A 161 -27.86 6.48 -7.05
C GLU A 161 -28.83 7.44 -7.74
N LYS A 162 -28.41 8.68 -8.05
CA LYS A 162 -29.24 9.65 -8.77
C LYS A 162 -29.51 9.29 -10.24
N LYS A 163 -28.66 8.42 -10.83
CA LYS A 163 -28.76 7.99 -12.23
C LYS A 163 -29.61 6.72 -12.40
N ASN A 164 -29.94 6.04 -11.29
CA ASN A 164 -30.78 4.84 -11.23
C ASN A 164 -32.22 5.16 -10.79
#